data_AF-A0A958THY7-F1
#
_entry.id   AF-A0A958THY7-F1
#
_cell.length_a   1.000
_cell.length_b   1.000
_cell.length_c   1.000
_cell.angle_alpha   90.00
_cell.angle_beta   90.00
_cell.angle_gamma   90.00
#
_symmetry.space_group_name_H-M   'P 1'
#
loop_
_entity.id
_entity.type
_entity.pdbx_description
1 polymer ?
#
loop_
_entity_poly.entity_id
_entity_poly.type
_entity_poly.pdbx_seq_one_letter_code
_entity_poly.pdbx_strand_id
1 'polypeptide(L)' 'NEEQKQIILQKKEALAKKLNAKIAAEVYPFQKFWKAENYHQNYVKLHPNNAYVQNVSIPRLNKFKKKFPELLKSNY' A
#
# COMPACT_ATOMS: atom_id res chain seq x y z
N ASN A 1 6.19 15.29 5.93
CA ASN A 1 7.08 16.16 6.75
C ASN A 1 8.50 15.56 6.71
N GLU A 2 9.50 16.21 7.33
CA GLU A 2 10.88 15.71 7.26
C GLU A 2 11.05 14.33 7.90
N GLU A 3 10.36 14.07 9.01
CA GLU A 3 10.35 12.77 9.69
C GLU A 3 9.92 11.62 8.76
N GLN A 4 8.81 11.77 8.04
CA GLN A 4 8.34 10.78 7.07
C GLN A 4 9.37 10.53 5.96
N LYS A 5 10.04 11.59 5.47
CA LYS A 5 11.06 11.47 4.43
C LYS A 5 12.23 10.60 4.92
N GLN A 6 12.72 10.83 6.14
CA GLN A 6 13.82 10.06 6.71
C GLN A 6 13.46 8.57 6.90
N ILE A 7 12.26 8.29 7.41
CA ILE A 7 11.75 6.91 7.55
C ILE A 7 11.73 6.19 6.19
N ILE A 8 11.23 6.86 5.15
CA ILE A 8 11.16 6.29 3.79
C ILE A 8 12.56 6.03 3.23
N LEU A 9 13.49 6.98 3.36
CA LEU A 9 14.85 6.84 2.85
C LEU A 9 15.59 5.68 3.53
N GLN A 10 15.52 5.58 4.86
CA GLN A 10 16.08 4.45 5.60
C GLN A 10 15.49 3.12 5.15
N LYS A 11 14.17 3.06 4.95
CA LYS A 11 13.51 1.84 4.48
C LYS A 11 13.92 1.46 3.06
N LYS A 12 14.05 2.44 2.16
CA LYS A 12 14.53 2.22 0.79
C LYS A 12 15.94 1.66 0.78
N GLU A 13 16.85 2.22 1.58
CA GLU A 13 18.22 1.73 1.67
C GLU A 13 18.30 0.29 2.19
N ALA A 14 17.55 -0.01 3.27
CA ALA A 14 17.48 -1.37 3.82
C ALA A 14 16.94 -2.38 2.78
N LEU A 15 15.92 -2.01 2.01
CA LEU A 15 15.38 -2.85 0.93
C LEU A 15 16.35 -2.99 -0.24
N ALA A 16 17.04 -1.92 -0.63
CA ALA A 16 18.01 -1.94 -1.72
C ALA A 16 19.13 -2.94 -1.44
N LYS A 17 19.68 -2.88 -0.21
CA LYS A 17 20.68 -3.84 0.28
C LYS A 17 20.14 -5.27 0.30
N LYS A 18 18.96 -5.47 0.88
CA LYS A 18 18.35 -6.81 1.02
C LYS A 18 18.04 -7.47 -0.33
N LEU A 19 17.60 -6.69 -1.31
CA LEU A 19 17.18 -7.20 -2.62
C LEU A 19 18.31 -7.15 -3.66
N ASN A 20 19.46 -6.57 -3.30
CA ASN A 20 20.54 -6.24 -4.23
C ASN A 20 20.02 -5.54 -5.50
N ALA A 21 19.13 -4.56 -5.32
CA ALA A 21 18.42 -3.91 -6.41
C ALA A 21 18.17 -2.43 -6.12
N LYS A 22 18.12 -1.62 -7.17
CA LYS A 22 17.72 -0.22 -7.06
C LYS A 22 16.21 -0.11 -6.83
N ILE A 23 15.81 0.58 -5.77
CA ILE A 23 14.39 0.79 -5.46
C ILE A 23 13.83 1.93 -6.32
N ALA A 24 12.87 1.60 -7.20
CA ALA A 24 12.26 2.53 -8.15
C ALA A 24 11.32 3.57 -7.52
N ALA A 25 10.78 3.29 -6.32
CA ALA A 25 9.82 4.19 -5.66
C ALA A 25 10.43 5.58 -5.42
N GLU A 26 9.77 6.63 -5.88
CA GLU A 26 10.24 8.00 -5.71
C GLU A 26 9.91 8.58 -4.33
N VAL A 27 10.67 9.59 -3.90
CA VAL A 27 10.46 10.27 -2.61
C VAL A 27 10.40 11.77 -2.85
N TYR A 28 9.19 12.32 -2.83
CA TYR A 28 8.93 13.75 -3.03
C TYR A 28 8.11 14.32 -1.89
N PRO A 29 8.24 15.63 -1.59
CA PRO A 29 7.30 16.29 -0.71
C PRO A 29 5.88 16.20 -1.28
N PHE A 30 4.88 16.18 -0.38
CA PHE A 30 3.49 16.29 -0.81
C PHE A 30 3.29 17.60 -1.58
N GLN A 31 2.63 17.51 -2.73
CA GLN A 31 2.32 18.67 -3.57
C GLN A 31 0.81 18.92 -3.56
N LYS A 32 0.10 18.39 -4.57
CA LYS A 32 -1.35 18.47 -4.70
C LYS A 32 -1.91 17.08 -4.91
N PHE A 33 -3.06 16.80 -4.30
CA PHE A 33 -3.80 15.57 -4.50
C PHE A 33 -5.15 15.88 -5.13
N TRP A 34 -5.42 15.28 -6.29
CA TRP A 34 -6.72 15.34 -6.94
C TRP A 34 -7.48 14.07 -6.60
N LYS A 35 -8.61 14.21 -5.91
CA LYS A 35 -9.43 13.07 -5.54
C LYS A 35 -10.00 12.42 -6.80
N ALA A 36 -9.80 11.12 -6.95
CA ALA A 36 -10.43 10.35 -8.02
C ALA A 36 -11.97 10.36 -7.89
N GLU A 37 -12.66 10.07 -8.99
CA GLU A 37 -14.11 10.05 -9.08
C GLU A 37 -14.76 9.16 -8.00
N ASN A 38 -16.02 9.46 -7.65
CA ASN A 38 -16.74 8.73 -6.61
C ASN A 38 -16.81 7.23 -6.88
N TYR A 39 -16.90 6.81 -8.15
CA TYR A 39 -16.88 5.41 -8.55
C TYR A 39 -15.62 4.66 -8.11
N HIS A 40 -14.46 5.33 -8.08
CA HIS A 40 -13.20 4.71 -7.66
C HIS A 40 -13.06 4.58 -6.14
N GLN A 41 -13.88 5.31 -5.38
CA GLN A 41 -13.84 5.28 -3.92
C GLN A 41 -14.48 3.99 -3.41
N ASN A 42 -13.88 3.35 -2.41
CA ASN A 42 -14.38 2.10 -1.81
C ASN A 42 -14.62 0.95 -2.81
N TYR A 43 -13.89 0.94 -3.93
CA TYR A 43 -14.14 0.05 -5.06
C TYR A 43 -14.28 -1.42 -4.67
N VAL A 44 -13.34 -1.95 -3.88
CA VAL A 44 -13.33 -3.34 -3.40
C VAL A 44 -14.59 -3.67 -2.58
N LYS A 45 -15.05 -2.73 -1.75
CA LYS A 45 -16.25 -2.91 -0.91
C LYS A 45 -17.52 -2.89 -1.74
N LEU A 46 -17.58 -2.03 -2.75
CA LEU A 46 -18.78 -1.82 -3.57
C LEU A 46 -18.91 -2.83 -4.73
N HIS A 47 -17.80 -3.44 -5.16
CA HIS A 47 -17.78 -4.40 -6.28
C HIS A 47 -17.16 -5.74 -5.85
N PRO A 48 -17.69 -6.41 -4.81
CA PRO A 48 -17.10 -7.64 -4.30
C PRO A 48 -17.05 -8.74 -5.36
N ASN A 49 -18.05 -8.82 -6.25
CA ASN A 49 -18.13 -9.86 -7.28
C ASN A 49 -17.29 -9.56 -8.54
N ASN A 50 -16.58 -8.43 -8.59
CA ASN A 50 -15.73 -8.12 -9.72
C ASN A 50 -14.55 -9.11 -9.78
N ALA A 51 -14.28 -9.67 -10.97
CA ALA A 51 -13.24 -10.67 -11.17
C ALA A 51 -11.84 -10.20 -10.73
N TYR A 52 -11.50 -8.92 -10.92
CA TYR A 52 -10.24 -8.36 -10.43
C TYR A 52 -10.22 -8.28 -8.90
N VAL A 53 -11.34 -7.91 -8.27
CA VAL A 53 -11.45 -7.88 -6.80
C VAL A 53 -11.25 -9.28 -6.22
N GLN A 54 -11.94 -10.29 -6.78
CA GLN A 54 -11.86 -11.68 -6.34
C GLN A 54 -10.48 -12.29 -6.53
N ASN A 55 -9.85 -12.09 -7.69
CA ASN A 55 -8.62 -12.78 -8.04
C ASN A 55 -7.35 -12.04 -7.61
N VAL A 56 -7.42 -10.72 -7.36
CA VAL A 56 -6.25 -9.90 -7.05
C VAL A 56 -6.36 -9.21 -5.69
N SER A 57 -7.42 -8.45 -5.47
CA SER A 57 -7.54 -7.61 -4.27
C SER A 57 -7.71 -8.41 -2.99
N ILE A 58 -8.64 -9.38 -2.98
CA ILE A 58 -8.91 -10.22 -1.80
C ILE A 58 -7.70 -11.10 -1.45
N PRO A 59 -7.05 -11.81 -2.39
CA PRO A 59 -5.87 -12.61 -2.09
C PRO A 59 -4.70 -11.77 -1.54
N ARG A 60 -4.48 -10.57 -2.09
CA ARG A 60 -3.43 -9.65 -1.60
C ARG A 60 -3.71 -9.23 -0.16
N LEU A 61 -4.96 -8.89 0.16
CA LEU A 61 -5.37 -8.54 1.51
C LEU A 61 -5.22 -9.72 2.49
N ASN A 62 -5.64 -10.91 2.11
CA ASN A 62 -5.50 -12.10 2.98
C ASN A 62 -4.03 -12.47 3.23
N LYS A 63 -3.15 -12.31 2.23
CA LYS A 63 -1.69 -12.44 2.42
C LYS A 63 -1.15 -11.42 3.43
N PHE A 64 -1.64 -10.19 3.40
CA PHE A 64 -1.27 -9.17 4.38
C PHE A 64 -1.72 -9.58 5.80
N LYS A 65 -3.00 -9.95 5.97
CA LYS A 65 -3.53 -10.40 7.28
C LYS A 65 -2.72 -11.54 7.88
N LYS A 66 -2.38 -12.54 7.07
CA LYS A 66 -1.60 -13.70 7.51
C LYS A 66 -0.18 -13.31 7.92
N LYS A 67 0.42 -12.33 7.24
CA LYS A 67 1.81 -11.93 7.45
C LYS A 67 1.99 -10.91 8.58
N PHE A 68 0.98 -10.09 8.83
CA PHE A 68 1.02 -8.99 9.80
C PHE A 68 -0.25 -8.94 10.66
N PRO A 69 -0.58 -10.03 11.38
CA PRO A 69 -1.78 -10.07 12.22
C PRO A 69 -1.80 -8.95 13.28
N GLU A 70 -0.63 -8.53 13.77
CA GLU A 70 -0.46 -7.47 14.77
C GLU A 70 -0.81 -6.06 14.27
N LEU A 71 -0.85 -5.86 12.95
CA LEU A 71 -1.20 -4.58 12.33
C LEU A 71 -2.70 -4.47 11.99
N LEU A 72 -3.48 -5.53 12.24
CA LEU A 72 -4.91 -5.51 12.03
C LEU A 72 -5.58 -4.72 13.15
N LYS A 73 -6.54 -3.87 12.78
CA LYS A 73 -7.41 -3.21 13.76
C LYS A 73 -8.24 -4.27 14.46
N SER A 74 -8.56 -4.05 15.73
CA SER A 74 -9.38 -4.98 16.53
C SER A 74 -10.74 -5.31 15.90
N ASN A 75 -11.26 -4.40 15.06
CA ASN A 75 -12.59 -4.51 14.46
C ASN A 75 -12.52 -4.82 12.94
N TYR A 76 -11.39 -5.39 12.49
CA TYR A 76 -11.23 -5.76 11.09
C TYR A 76 -12.00 -7.04 10.74
#